data_AF-A0A7Y0AFI4-F1
#
_entry.id   AF-A0A7Y0AFI4-F1
#
_cell.length_a   1.000
_cell.length_b   1.000
_cell.length_c   1.000
_cell.angle_alpha   90.00
_cell.angle_beta   90.00
_cell.angle_gamma   90.00
#
_symmetry.space_group_name_H-M   'P 1'
#
loop_
_entity.id
_entity.type
_entity.pdbx_description
1 polymer ?
#
loop_
_entity_poly.entity_id
_entity_poly.type
_entity_poly.pdbx_seq_one_letter_code
_entity_poly.pdbx_strand_id
1 'polypeptide(L)'
;MAELHIQPKKSAPSPWLLVVLAIIVLALAAYFFLRPDPADTPPVPAATPAASVPATDTLAPNTPAADARATPPADNDSVTRQAAAQPAAASPTRTALLELSPTLTQLTDRPDLRDDASVREQRDNFTSATARLADGDPQASLRPGLVAAASLLLAIQQKAYPNLEAEANGLLRQANSLSGRDATPAEQTLNKEYLAQLSELANTMSYPARDVL
;
A
#
# COMPACT_ATOMS: atom_id res chain seq x y z
N MET A 1 42.30 9.97 59.58
CA MET A 1 41.04 10.58 59.09
C MET A 1 40.37 9.53 58.22
N ALA A 2 39.22 9.00 58.63
CA ALA A 2 38.57 7.87 57.96
C ALA A 2 37.43 8.40 57.07
N GLU A 3 37.53 8.13 55.77
CA GLU A 3 36.60 8.60 54.75
C GLU A 3 35.60 7.47 54.45
N LEU A 4 34.33 7.69 54.81
CA LEU A 4 33.23 6.74 54.66
C LEU A 4 32.63 6.85 53.26
N HIS A 5 32.91 5.88 52.40
CA HIS A 5 32.23 5.72 51.11
C HIS A 5 30.83 5.12 51.29
N ILE A 6 29.80 5.97 51.24
CA ILE A 6 28.40 5.54 51.22
C ILE A 6 28.03 5.18 49.77
N GLN A 7 27.83 3.89 49.50
CA GLN A 7 27.34 3.43 48.20
C GLN A 7 25.88 3.86 48.00
N PRO A 8 25.54 4.53 46.88
CA PRO A 8 24.15 4.85 46.58
C PRO A 8 23.35 3.57 46.30
N LYS A 9 22.19 3.49 46.94
CA LYS A 9 21.25 2.36 46.95
C LYS A 9 20.70 2.11 45.53
N LYS A 10 20.69 0.86 45.08
CA LYS A 10 20.17 0.43 43.77
C LYS A 10 18.73 0.93 43.56
N SER A 11 18.52 1.63 42.44
CA SER A 11 17.24 2.21 42.03
C SER A 11 16.16 1.14 41.89
N ALA A 12 15.01 1.36 42.52
CA ALA A 12 13.84 0.50 42.33
C ALA A 12 13.39 0.52 40.87
N PRO A 13 12.96 -0.61 40.29
CA PRO A 13 12.46 -0.64 38.92
C PRO A 13 11.25 0.30 38.78
N SER A 14 11.30 1.14 37.74
CA SER A 14 10.28 2.16 37.47
C SER A 14 8.88 1.53 37.38
N PRO A 15 7.86 2.08 38.06
CA PRO A 15 6.51 1.53 38.08
C PRO A 15 5.87 1.45 36.69
N TRP A 16 6.34 2.28 35.75
CA TRP A 16 5.93 2.23 34.34
C TRP A 16 6.28 0.91 33.64
N LEU A 17 7.36 0.25 34.07
CA LEU A 17 7.78 -1.01 33.48
C LEU A 17 6.77 -2.13 33.76
N LEU A 18 6.10 -2.08 34.91
CA LEU A 18 5.02 -3.01 35.26
C LEU A 18 3.76 -2.77 34.41
N VAL A 19 3.45 -1.52 34.09
CA VAL A 19 2.30 -1.16 33.23
C VAL A 19 2.54 -1.66 31.81
N VAL A 20 3.73 -1.41 31.25
CA VAL A 20 4.10 -1.89 29.92
C VAL A 20 4.06 -3.43 29.87
N LEU A 21 4.58 -4.10 30.90
CA LEU A 21 4.54 -5.56 30.99
C LEU A 21 3.10 -6.10 31.03
N ALA A 22 2.22 -5.46 31.79
CA ALA A 22 0.81 -5.84 31.87
C ALA A 22 0.10 -5.73 30.52
N ILE A 23 0.37 -4.67 29.75
CA ILE A 23 -0.20 -4.47 28.41
C ILE A 23 0.27 -5.58 27.45
N ILE A 24 1.56 -5.94 27.49
CA ILE A 24 2.11 -7.00 26.65
C ILE A 24 1.45 -8.36 26.96
N VAL A 25 1.27 -8.68 28.24
CA VAL A 25 0.60 -9.92 28.65
C VAL A 25 -0.85 -9.95 28.18
N LEU A 26 -1.57 -8.82 28.28
CA LEU A 26 -2.96 -8.73 27.84
C LEU A 26 -3.09 -8.91 26.31
N ALA A 27 -2.18 -8.31 25.55
CA ALA A 27 -2.14 -8.44 24.09
C ALA A 27 -1.86 -9.88 23.64
N LEU A 28 -0.93 -10.57 24.31
CA LEU A 28 -0.64 -11.99 24.07
C LEU A 28 -1.85 -12.87 24.37
N ALA A 29 -2.53 -12.63 25.50
CA ALA A 29 -3.74 -13.39 25.85
C ALA A 29 -4.86 -13.20 24.82
N ALA A 30 -5.10 -11.95 24.39
CA ALA A 30 -6.07 -11.65 23.34
C ALA A 30 -5.71 -12.32 22.01
N TYR A 31 -4.43 -12.27 21.62
CA TYR A 31 -3.95 -12.94 20.41
C TYR A 31 -4.20 -14.46 20.44
N PHE A 32 -3.92 -15.12 21.56
CA PHE A 32 -4.14 -16.56 21.69
C PHE A 32 -5.64 -16.93 21.70
N PHE A 33 -6.51 -16.11 22.30
CA PHE A 33 -7.95 -16.37 22.35
C PHE A 33 -8.68 -16.05 21.03
N LEU A 34 -8.22 -15.06 20.28
CA LEU A 34 -8.84 -14.65 19.01
C LEU A 34 -8.19 -15.33 17.80
N ARG A 35 -7.20 -16.21 18.00
CA ARG A 35 -6.56 -16.95 16.91
C ARG A 35 -7.57 -17.92 16.29
N PRO A 36 -7.91 -17.79 14.99
CA PRO A 36 -8.76 -18.75 14.30
C PRO A 36 -8.06 -20.11 14.21
N ASP A 37 -8.81 -21.19 14.45
CA ASP A 37 -8.32 -22.57 14.31
C ASP A 37 -8.16 -22.91 12.80
N PRO A 38 -6.97 -23.37 12.35
CA PRO A 38 -6.78 -23.79 10.96
C PRO A 38 -7.56 -25.04 10.57
N ALA A 39 -8.24 -25.73 11.49
CA ALA A 39 -8.98 -26.97 11.21
C ALA A 39 -10.31 -26.79 10.45
N ASP A 40 -10.83 -25.57 10.29
CA ASP A 40 -12.14 -25.32 9.64
C ASP A 40 -12.09 -25.18 8.11
N THR A 41 -11.10 -25.82 7.45
CA THR A 41 -11.13 -25.94 5.98
C THR A 41 -11.89 -27.20 5.56
N PRO A 42 -13.08 -27.09 4.93
CA PRO A 42 -13.74 -28.26 4.36
C PRO A 42 -12.91 -28.82 3.19
N PRO A 43 -12.75 -30.15 3.08
CA PRO A 43 -11.97 -30.75 2.00
C PRO A 43 -12.68 -30.59 0.64
N VAL A 44 -11.97 -29.99 -0.31
CA VAL A 44 -12.41 -29.86 -1.71
C VAL A 44 -12.30 -31.23 -2.41
N PRO A 45 -13.36 -31.73 -3.09
CA PRO A 45 -13.25 -32.95 -3.89
C PRO A 45 -12.36 -32.74 -5.12
N ALA A 46 -11.45 -33.69 -5.36
CA ALA A 46 -10.58 -33.71 -6.53
C ALA A 46 -11.39 -33.85 -7.84
N ALA A 47 -11.20 -32.91 -8.76
CA ALA A 47 -11.71 -33.01 -10.13
C ALA A 47 -10.61 -33.53 -11.09
N THR A 48 -10.93 -34.65 -11.74
CA THR A 48 -10.16 -35.36 -12.78
C THR A 48 -9.95 -34.48 -14.03
N PRO A 49 -8.81 -34.58 -14.74
CA PRO A 49 -8.50 -33.72 -15.89
C PRO A 49 -9.21 -34.19 -17.17
N ALA A 50 -9.72 -33.24 -17.96
CA ALA A 50 -10.21 -33.49 -19.32
C ALA A 50 -9.49 -32.56 -20.32
N ALA A 51 -9.25 -33.15 -21.49
CA ALA A 51 -8.26 -32.78 -22.50
C ALA A 51 -8.61 -31.55 -23.37
N SER A 52 -7.54 -31.04 -23.97
CA SER A 52 -7.41 -29.94 -24.94
C SER A 52 -8.07 -30.21 -26.30
N VAL A 53 -8.58 -29.16 -26.98
CA VAL A 53 -8.45 -28.79 -28.43
C VAL A 53 -9.45 -27.64 -28.80
N PRO A 54 -9.30 -26.91 -29.92
CA PRO A 54 -8.20 -26.03 -30.33
C PRO A 54 -8.70 -24.61 -30.73
N ALA A 55 -7.74 -23.75 -31.12
CA ALA A 55 -7.95 -22.37 -31.56
C ALA A 55 -8.78 -22.24 -32.86
N THR A 56 -9.59 -21.17 -32.93
CA THR A 56 -10.06 -20.58 -34.18
C THR A 56 -9.84 -19.08 -34.17
N ASP A 57 -8.98 -18.69 -35.10
CA ASP A 57 -8.61 -17.36 -35.55
C ASP A 57 -9.68 -16.85 -36.52
N THR A 58 -10.22 -15.63 -36.32
CA THR A 58 -10.81 -14.84 -37.42
C THR A 58 -10.79 -13.36 -37.06
N LEU A 59 -9.89 -12.62 -37.72
CA LEU A 59 -9.87 -11.16 -37.78
C LEU A 59 -10.92 -10.59 -38.76
N ALA A 60 -11.33 -9.35 -38.44
CA ALA A 60 -11.61 -8.21 -39.34
C ALA A 60 -13.10 -7.82 -39.60
N PRO A 61 -13.39 -6.60 -40.12
CA PRO A 61 -13.39 -5.32 -39.37
C PRO A 61 -14.55 -4.34 -39.74
N ASN A 62 -14.59 -3.19 -39.04
CA ASN A 62 -15.20 -1.89 -39.41
C ASN A 62 -16.72 -1.65 -39.26
N THR A 63 -17.07 -0.73 -38.34
CA THR A 63 -17.79 0.51 -38.72
C THR A 63 -17.39 1.67 -37.79
N PRO A 64 -17.15 2.90 -38.32
CA PRO A 64 -16.74 4.06 -37.54
C PRO A 64 -17.91 5.01 -37.23
N ALA A 65 -17.90 5.60 -36.03
CA ALA A 65 -18.49 6.91 -35.76
C ALA A 65 -17.79 7.55 -34.56
N ALA A 66 -16.99 8.58 -34.84
CA ALA A 66 -16.51 9.60 -33.92
C ALA A 66 -17.72 10.35 -33.29
N ASP A 67 -17.67 11.05 -32.16
CA ASP A 67 -16.61 11.85 -31.56
C ASP A 67 -17.09 12.22 -30.14
N ALA A 68 -16.31 11.89 -29.10
CA ALA A 68 -16.26 12.65 -27.85
C ALA A 68 -15.03 12.19 -27.09
N ARG A 69 -14.00 13.05 -27.07
CA ARG A 69 -12.72 12.85 -26.39
C ARG A 69 -12.90 12.40 -24.94
N ALA A 70 -12.56 11.14 -24.68
CA ALA A 70 -11.94 10.72 -23.44
C ALA A 70 -10.75 9.85 -23.85
N THR A 71 -9.54 10.32 -23.61
CA THR A 71 -8.34 9.49 -23.72
C THR A 71 -8.47 8.40 -22.65
N PRO A 72 -8.62 7.10 -23.00
CA PRO A 72 -8.55 6.05 -21.99
C PRO A 72 -7.13 6.03 -21.41
N PRO A 73 -6.94 5.90 -20.09
CA PRO A 73 -5.62 5.65 -19.54
C PRO A 73 -5.06 4.34 -20.09
N ALA A 74 -3.75 4.29 -20.23
CA ALA A 74 -3.01 3.17 -20.81
C ALA A 74 -3.34 1.84 -20.12
N ASP A 75 -3.38 0.77 -20.92
CA ASP A 75 -3.47 -0.62 -20.49
C ASP A 75 -2.55 -0.90 -19.29
N ASN A 76 -3.16 -1.23 -18.15
CA ASN A 76 -2.50 -1.70 -16.92
C ASN A 76 -1.76 -3.04 -17.08
N ASP A 77 -1.77 -3.61 -18.30
CA ASP A 77 -1.09 -4.86 -18.68
C ASP A 77 0.44 -4.70 -18.81
N SER A 78 0.94 -3.45 -18.72
CA SER A 78 2.36 -3.12 -18.80
C SER A 78 3.11 -3.22 -17.47
N VAL A 79 2.41 -3.16 -16.32
CA VAL A 79 3.03 -3.28 -14.98
C VAL A 79 3.43 -4.73 -14.68
N THR A 80 2.70 -5.71 -15.22
CA THR A 80 2.93 -7.14 -14.96
C THR A 80 4.01 -7.75 -15.87
N ARG A 81 4.23 -7.20 -17.07
CA ARG A 81 5.11 -7.80 -18.10
C ARG A 81 6.55 -7.26 -18.09
N GLN A 82 6.78 -6.06 -17.56
CA GLN A 82 8.11 -5.42 -17.53
C GLN A 82 8.96 -5.84 -16.29
N ALA A 83 8.37 -6.54 -15.33
CA ALA A 83 9.08 -7.04 -14.13
C ALA A 83 10.22 -8.04 -14.42
N ALA A 84 10.33 -8.52 -15.67
CA ALA A 84 11.34 -9.50 -16.08
C ALA A 84 12.66 -8.87 -16.61
N ALA A 85 12.77 -7.54 -16.75
CA ALA A 85 13.88 -6.91 -17.47
C ALA A 85 14.51 -5.69 -16.78
N GLN A 86 14.67 -5.71 -15.44
CA GLN A 86 15.31 -4.62 -14.69
C GLN A 86 16.55 -5.07 -13.91
N PRO A 87 17.61 -4.23 -13.86
CA PRO A 87 18.91 -4.61 -13.32
C PRO A 87 18.84 -4.86 -11.81
N ALA A 88 19.62 -5.83 -11.35
CA ALA A 88 19.56 -6.47 -10.04
C ALA A 88 19.93 -5.61 -8.80
N ALA A 89 19.70 -4.30 -8.80
CA ALA A 89 20.08 -3.40 -7.71
C ALA A 89 18.92 -2.57 -7.10
N ALA A 90 17.75 -2.52 -7.75
CA ALA A 90 16.57 -1.83 -7.22
C ALA A 90 15.55 -2.83 -6.66
N SER A 91 15.03 -2.56 -5.46
CA SER A 91 13.90 -3.31 -4.90
C SER A 91 12.71 -3.24 -5.87
N PRO A 92 12.03 -4.37 -6.19
CA PRO A 92 10.88 -4.37 -7.10
C PRO A 92 9.74 -3.48 -6.58
N THR A 93 9.58 -3.44 -5.25
CA THR A 93 8.59 -2.60 -4.56
C THR A 93 8.88 -1.11 -4.72
N ARG A 94 10.17 -0.70 -4.63
CA ARG A 94 10.59 0.68 -4.91
C ARG A 94 10.20 1.08 -6.33
N THR A 95 10.51 0.25 -7.31
CA THR A 95 10.18 0.53 -8.71
C THR A 95 8.66 0.69 -8.89
N ALA A 96 7.87 -0.23 -8.36
CA ALA A 96 6.41 -0.16 -8.46
C ALA A 96 5.82 1.12 -7.84
N LEU A 97 6.34 1.57 -6.69
CA LEU A 97 5.88 2.83 -6.08
C LEU A 97 6.23 4.06 -6.94
N LEU A 98 7.42 4.08 -7.55
CA LEU A 98 7.84 5.17 -8.43
C LEU A 98 7.03 5.18 -9.74
N GLU A 99 6.69 4.01 -10.28
CA GLU A 99 5.82 3.87 -11.45
C GLU A 99 4.38 4.32 -11.17
N LEU A 100 3.91 4.15 -9.94
CA LEU A 100 2.56 4.57 -9.53
C LEU A 100 2.47 6.09 -9.22
N SER A 101 3.61 6.74 -8.95
CA SER A 101 3.68 8.18 -8.70
C SER A 101 3.01 9.06 -9.76
N PRO A 102 3.29 8.92 -11.08
CA PRO A 102 2.63 9.73 -12.11
C PRO A 102 1.11 9.54 -12.12
N THR A 103 0.61 8.32 -11.87
CA THR A 103 -0.82 8.02 -11.82
C THR A 103 -1.50 8.76 -10.67
N LEU A 104 -0.90 8.76 -9.48
CA LEU A 104 -1.42 9.52 -8.34
C LEU A 104 -1.36 11.03 -8.56
N THR A 105 -0.28 11.54 -9.14
CA THR A 105 -0.19 12.97 -9.47
C THR A 105 -1.27 13.37 -10.48
N GLN A 106 -1.45 12.59 -11.54
CA GLN A 106 -2.50 12.83 -12.54
C GLN A 106 -3.91 12.79 -11.93
N LEU A 107 -4.15 11.86 -11.00
CA LEU A 107 -5.40 11.79 -10.24
C LEU A 107 -5.64 13.08 -9.46
N THR A 108 -4.62 13.58 -8.75
CA THR A 108 -4.74 14.82 -7.96
C THR A 108 -4.87 16.09 -8.79
N ASP A 109 -4.39 16.08 -10.05
CA ASP A 109 -4.46 17.22 -10.95
C ASP A 109 -5.85 17.40 -11.61
N ARG A 110 -6.79 16.49 -11.34
CA ARG A 110 -8.19 16.63 -11.76
C ARG A 110 -8.80 17.94 -11.25
N PRO A 111 -9.71 18.56 -12.03
CA PRO A 111 -10.25 19.89 -11.72
C PRO A 111 -11.06 19.94 -10.42
N ASP A 112 -11.67 18.83 -10.00
CA ASP A 112 -12.42 18.73 -8.75
C ASP A 112 -11.54 18.56 -7.50
N LEU A 113 -10.27 18.19 -7.67
CA LEU A 113 -9.33 17.86 -6.59
C LEU A 113 -8.17 18.87 -6.46
N ARG A 114 -7.64 19.37 -7.58
CA ARG A 114 -6.40 20.19 -7.64
C ARG A 114 -6.46 21.48 -6.81
N ASP A 115 -7.67 22.04 -6.67
CA ASP A 115 -7.89 23.32 -6.02
C ASP A 115 -8.07 23.16 -4.48
N ASP A 116 -8.23 21.92 -4.00
CA ASP A 116 -8.34 21.61 -2.58
C ASP A 116 -6.97 21.70 -1.86
N ALA A 117 -6.94 22.42 -0.75
CA ALA A 117 -5.71 22.65 0.00
C ALA A 117 -5.15 21.36 0.61
N SER A 118 -6.02 20.47 1.11
CA SER A 118 -5.59 19.23 1.77
C SER A 118 -4.99 18.26 0.76
N VAL A 119 -5.60 18.12 -0.42
CA VAL A 119 -5.08 17.27 -1.50
C VAL A 119 -3.74 17.78 -2.01
N ARG A 120 -3.60 19.11 -2.18
CA ARG A 120 -2.34 19.73 -2.63
C ARG A 120 -1.20 19.50 -1.63
N GLU A 121 -1.46 19.69 -0.34
CA GLU A 121 -0.47 19.43 0.72
C GLU A 121 -0.02 17.97 0.71
N GLN A 122 -0.95 17.02 0.62
CA GLN A 122 -0.60 15.61 0.59
C GLN A 122 0.15 15.21 -0.69
N ARG A 123 -0.15 15.83 -1.83
CA ARG A 123 0.60 15.61 -3.09
C ARG A 123 2.04 16.07 -2.97
N ASP A 124 2.27 17.22 -2.34
CA ASP A 124 3.60 17.76 -2.13
C ASP A 124 4.40 16.90 -1.12
N ASN A 125 3.73 16.43 -0.06
CA ASN A 125 4.30 15.46 0.89
C ASN A 125 4.67 14.14 0.21
N PHE A 126 3.80 13.61 -0.65
CA PHE A 126 4.07 12.39 -1.42
C PHE A 126 5.26 12.56 -2.36
N THR A 127 5.30 13.69 -3.10
CA THR A 127 6.42 14.02 -3.99
C THR A 127 7.74 14.12 -3.23
N SER A 128 7.74 14.74 -2.05
CA SER A 128 8.92 14.84 -1.19
C SER A 128 9.38 13.46 -0.68
N ALA A 129 8.43 12.59 -0.31
CA ALA A 129 8.72 11.26 0.19
C ALA A 129 9.27 10.33 -0.91
N THR A 130 8.76 10.43 -2.15
CA THR A 130 9.23 9.61 -3.28
C THR A 130 10.51 10.15 -3.91
N ALA A 131 10.78 11.45 -3.86
CA ALA A 131 12.04 12.04 -4.36
C ALA A 131 13.27 11.39 -3.69
N ARG A 132 13.26 11.27 -2.35
CA ARG A 132 14.33 10.59 -1.60
C ARG A 132 14.51 9.14 -2.02
N LEU A 133 13.41 8.49 -2.42
CA LEU A 133 13.43 7.11 -2.87
C LEU A 133 14.00 7.00 -4.30
N ALA A 134 13.72 7.99 -5.16
CA ALA A 134 14.21 8.11 -6.53
C ALA A 134 15.70 8.47 -6.61
N ASP A 135 16.24 9.18 -5.61
CA ASP A 135 17.67 9.51 -5.48
C ASP A 135 18.58 8.26 -5.33
N GLY A 136 17.99 7.06 -5.20
CA GLY A 136 18.72 5.80 -5.27
C GLY A 136 19.41 5.39 -3.97
N ASP A 137 19.13 6.06 -2.85
CA ASP A 137 19.71 5.71 -1.55
C ASP A 137 19.33 4.26 -1.17
N PRO A 138 20.29 3.33 -1.04
CA PRO A 138 20.01 1.93 -0.71
C PRO A 138 19.49 1.73 0.72
N GLN A 139 19.62 2.72 1.60
CA GLN A 139 19.11 2.69 2.98
C GLN A 139 17.76 3.43 3.14
N ALA A 140 17.25 4.08 2.08
CA ALA A 140 15.97 4.77 2.17
C ALA A 140 14.82 3.79 2.42
N SER A 141 14.07 4.04 3.49
CA SER A 141 12.85 3.27 3.78
C SER A 141 11.76 3.61 2.78
N LEU A 142 10.98 2.59 2.39
CA LEU A 142 9.77 2.73 1.58
C LEU A 142 8.61 3.37 2.38
N ARG A 143 8.64 3.24 3.71
CA ARG A 143 7.51 3.62 4.57
C ARG A 143 7.02 5.05 4.36
N PRO A 144 7.88 6.09 4.31
CA PRO A 144 7.41 7.45 4.10
C PRO A 144 6.64 7.62 2.78
N GLY A 145 7.09 6.97 1.70
CA GLY A 145 6.40 7.00 0.41
C GLY A 145 5.06 6.26 0.44
N LEU A 146 5.03 5.07 1.04
CA LEU A 146 3.80 4.27 1.17
C LEU A 146 2.74 4.98 2.03
N VAL A 147 3.15 5.56 3.16
CA VAL A 147 2.27 6.32 4.06
C VAL A 147 1.79 7.60 3.37
N ALA A 148 2.67 8.35 2.71
CA ALA A 148 2.27 9.56 2.00
C ALA A 148 1.27 9.26 0.86
N ALA A 149 1.44 8.13 0.15
CA ALA A 149 0.49 7.69 -0.86
C ALA A 149 -0.90 7.36 -0.25
N ALA A 150 -0.95 6.68 0.89
CA ALA A 150 -2.22 6.43 1.59
C ALA A 150 -2.87 7.72 2.10
N SER A 151 -2.10 8.64 2.68
CA SER A 151 -2.60 9.93 3.14
C SER A 151 -3.16 10.77 1.99
N LEU A 152 -2.54 10.67 0.81
CA LEU A 152 -3.04 11.32 -0.41
C LEU A 152 -4.38 10.74 -0.85
N LEU A 153 -4.50 9.41 -0.92
CA LEU A 153 -5.78 8.76 -1.24
C LEU A 153 -6.85 9.06 -0.20
N LEU A 154 -6.49 9.17 1.08
CA LEU A 154 -7.41 9.58 2.13
C LEU A 154 -7.91 11.03 1.93
N ALA A 155 -7.03 11.97 1.57
CA ALA A 155 -7.45 13.34 1.27
C ALA A 155 -8.39 13.41 0.05
N ILE A 156 -8.08 12.64 -1.00
CA ILE A 156 -8.94 12.51 -2.19
C ILE A 156 -10.29 11.90 -1.80
N GLN A 157 -10.28 10.86 -0.97
CA GLN A 157 -11.46 10.19 -0.45
C GLN A 157 -12.36 11.16 0.31
N GLN A 158 -11.81 11.89 1.28
CA GLN A 158 -12.57 12.87 2.07
C GLN A 158 -13.17 13.98 1.21
N LYS A 159 -12.50 14.32 0.10
CA LYS A 159 -12.96 15.36 -0.82
C LYS A 159 -14.09 14.89 -1.74
N ALA A 160 -13.94 13.71 -2.35
CA ALA A 160 -14.77 13.31 -3.48
C ALA A 160 -15.45 11.95 -3.33
N TYR A 161 -14.96 11.04 -2.48
CA TYR A 161 -15.43 9.65 -2.39
C TYR A 161 -15.82 9.25 -0.96
N PRO A 162 -16.89 9.83 -0.38
CA PRO A 162 -17.29 9.53 1.00
C PRO A 162 -17.63 8.04 1.22
N ASN A 163 -18.03 7.33 0.16
CA ASN A 163 -18.34 5.90 0.19
C ASN A 163 -17.11 4.99 0.36
N LEU A 164 -15.89 5.51 0.13
CA LEU A 164 -14.63 4.73 0.21
C LEU A 164 -13.86 4.98 1.52
N GLU A 165 -14.53 5.50 2.55
CA GLU A 165 -13.90 5.85 3.82
C GLU A 165 -13.26 4.64 4.51
N ALA A 166 -13.93 3.49 4.49
CA ALA A 166 -13.45 2.28 5.17
C ALA A 166 -12.16 1.76 4.52
N GLU A 167 -12.12 1.75 3.20
CA GLU A 167 -11.02 1.30 2.36
C GLU A 167 -9.80 2.23 2.52
N ALA A 168 -10.00 3.55 2.41
CA ALA A 168 -8.91 4.52 2.56
C ALA A 168 -8.32 4.51 3.98
N ASN A 169 -9.14 4.41 5.01
CA ASN A 169 -8.67 4.27 6.40
C ASN A 169 -7.99 2.92 6.64
N GLY A 170 -8.47 1.84 6.01
CA GLY A 170 -7.84 0.53 6.03
C GLY A 170 -6.43 0.58 5.45
N LEU A 171 -6.29 1.18 4.27
CA LEU A 171 -5.02 1.37 3.59
C LEU A 171 -4.03 2.16 4.47
N LEU A 172 -4.46 3.27 5.07
CA LEU A 172 -3.59 4.06 5.95
C LEU A 172 -3.14 3.28 7.19
N ARG A 173 -4.02 2.49 7.81
CA ARG A 173 -3.64 1.62 8.95
C ARG A 173 -2.62 0.57 8.51
N GLN A 174 -2.82 -0.06 7.36
CA GLN A 174 -1.89 -1.04 6.82
C GLN A 174 -0.53 -0.41 6.53
N ALA A 175 -0.48 0.77 5.89
CA ALA A 175 0.74 1.52 5.63
C ALA A 175 1.55 1.78 6.90
N ASN A 176 0.87 2.07 8.01
CA ASN A 176 1.49 2.30 9.31
C ASN A 176 2.03 1.02 9.97
N SER A 177 1.49 -0.15 9.61
CA SER A 177 1.93 -1.45 10.09
C SER A 177 3.12 -2.03 9.31
N LEU A 178 3.36 -1.54 8.09
CA LEU A 178 4.47 -2.01 7.25
C LEU A 178 5.82 -1.58 7.83
N SER A 179 6.80 -2.48 7.78
CA SER A 179 8.19 -2.15 8.16
C SER A 179 8.81 -1.10 7.22
N GLY A 180 8.30 -1.03 5.97
CA GLY A 180 8.85 -0.23 4.89
C GLY A 180 10.27 -0.62 4.49
N ARG A 181 10.64 -1.87 4.80
CA ARG A 181 11.83 -2.53 4.28
C ARG A 181 11.40 -3.56 3.24
N ASP A 182 12.35 -4.00 2.43
CA ASP A 182 12.12 -4.97 1.35
C ASP A 182 13.21 -6.06 1.34
N ALA A 183 13.81 -6.31 2.51
CA ALA A 183 15.00 -7.14 2.65
C ALA A 183 14.67 -8.64 2.67
N THR A 184 13.47 -9.00 3.12
CA THR A 184 13.01 -10.39 3.22
C THR A 184 11.86 -10.69 2.27
N PRO A 185 11.65 -11.96 1.85
CA PRO A 185 10.52 -12.33 1.02
C PRO A 185 9.16 -12.02 1.65
N ALA A 186 9.04 -12.14 2.97
CA ALA A 186 7.80 -11.82 3.68
C ALA A 186 7.46 -10.33 3.60
N GLU A 187 8.46 -9.45 3.79
CA GLU A 187 8.29 -8.01 3.64
C GLU A 187 7.91 -7.64 2.20
N GLN A 188 8.56 -8.27 1.21
CA GLN A 188 8.24 -8.07 -0.21
C GLN A 188 6.80 -8.44 -0.53
N THR A 189 6.31 -9.56 -0.02
CA THR A 189 4.90 -9.98 -0.21
C THR A 189 3.94 -8.96 0.38
N LEU A 190 4.16 -8.53 1.63
CA LEU A 190 3.30 -7.55 2.29
C LEU A 190 3.29 -6.20 1.56
N ASN A 191 4.45 -5.74 1.10
CA ASN A 191 4.52 -4.48 0.36
C ASN A 191 3.84 -4.58 -1.01
N LYS A 192 3.96 -5.72 -1.71
CA LYS A 192 3.28 -5.96 -3.00
C LYS A 192 1.77 -6.00 -2.85
N GLU A 193 1.28 -6.72 -1.84
CA GLU A 193 -0.16 -6.77 -1.54
C GLU A 193 -0.71 -5.38 -1.21
N TYR A 194 0.02 -4.61 -0.40
CA TYR A 194 -0.34 -3.23 -0.11
C TYR A 194 -0.38 -2.35 -1.37
N LEU A 195 0.63 -2.44 -2.24
CA LEU A 195 0.65 -1.67 -3.49
C LEU A 195 -0.47 -2.07 -4.44
N ALA A 196 -0.88 -3.34 -4.46
CA ALA A 196 -2.02 -3.81 -5.25
C ALA A 196 -3.34 -3.21 -4.73
N GLN A 197 -3.56 -3.18 -3.42
CA GLN A 197 -4.75 -2.54 -2.84
C GLN A 197 -4.75 -1.02 -3.08
N LEU A 198 -3.58 -0.41 -3.01
CA LEU A 198 -3.41 1.02 -3.27
C LEU A 198 -3.75 1.36 -4.72
N SER A 199 -3.26 0.58 -5.69
CA SER A 199 -3.54 0.80 -7.10
C SER A 199 -5.01 0.54 -7.45
N GLU A 200 -5.64 -0.46 -6.84
CA GLU A 200 -7.07 -0.74 -6.98
C GLU A 200 -7.93 0.43 -6.49
N LEU A 201 -7.60 0.98 -5.30
CA LEU A 201 -8.30 2.14 -4.76
C LEU A 201 -8.08 3.39 -5.62
N ALA A 202 -6.84 3.63 -6.07
CA ALA A 202 -6.52 4.74 -6.96
C ALA A 202 -7.26 4.62 -8.31
N ASN A 203 -7.38 3.41 -8.86
CA ASN A 203 -8.11 3.15 -10.08
C ASN A 203 -9.61 3.42 -9.89
N THR A 204 -10.18 3.00 -8.76
CA THR A 204 -11.58 3.31 -8.41
C THR A 204 -11.80 4.82 -8.33
N MET A 205 -10.88 5.56 -7.71
CA MET A 205 -10.93 7.02 -7.61
C MET A 205 -10.59 7.73 -8.92
N SER A 206 -10.06 7.04 -9.94
CA SER A 206 -9.76 7.66 -11.24
C SER A 206 -11.03 8.09 -11.98
N TYR A 207 -12.14 7.40 -11.75
CA TYR A 207 -13.47 7.74 -12.25
C TYR A 207 -14.11 8.85 -11.42
N PRO A 208 -14.84 9.81 -12.02
CA PRO A 208 -15.56 10.83 -11.27
C PRO A 208 -16.51 10.22 -10.23
N ALA A 209 -16.61 10.80 -9.03
CA ALA A 209 -17.41 10.23 -7.93
C ALA A 209 -18.87 9.93 -8.28
N ARG A 210 -19.45 10.71 -9.19
CA ARG A 210 -20.81 10.50 -9.74
C ARG A 210 -20.98 9.19 -10.51
N ASP A 211 -19.88 8.59 -10.97
CA ASP A 211 -19.85 7.39 -11.82
C ASP A 211 -19.46 6.13 -11.00
N VAL A 212 -19.20 6.27 -9.68
CA VAL A 212 -18.70 5.21 -8.78
C VAL A 212 -19.76 4.79 -7.75
N LEU A 213 -21.04 4.85 -8.12
CA LEU A 213 -22.20 4.53 -7.28
C LEU A 213 -22.95 3.30 -7.76
#